data_AF-A0A031HUW7-F1
#
_entry.id   AF-A0A031HUW7-F1
#
_cell.length_a   1.000
_cell.length_b   1.000
_cell.length_c   1.000
_cell.angle_alpha   90.00
_cell.angle_beta   90.00
_cell.angle_gamma   90.00
#
_symmetry.space_group_name_H-M   'P 1'
#
loop_
_entity.id
_entity.type
_entity.pdbx_description
1 polymer ?
#
loop_
_entity_poly.entity_id
_entity_poly.type
_entity_poly.pdbx_seq_one_letter_code
_entity_poly.pdbx_strand_id
1 'polypeptide(L)'
;MRPATIWLTAALLLTSCDKLNESDKNTFMSVIGHYLTKTPPCITLPQHGWSGSDDEQDFPVILASPAEPDLSEAERRERREDMAPYEALASAGLLSATPKGFDERQPGGGTRRVAGIAFDLTDAGKAARDKRRAGDSATFCYGTPTIDDILRYSGPTEAVGMKVSQVRYRYHLADLPDWATNPKVREIFPDIRRETAGPQERDATLILTNEGWKHQGEL
;
A
#
# COMPACT_ATOMS: atom_id res chain seq x y z
N MET A 1 -56.83 -30.96 -43.55
CA MET A 1 -56.28 -29.89 -42.70
C MET A 1 -55.15 -30.48 -41.87
N ARG A 2 -53.90 -30.08 -42.09
CA ARG A 2 -52.72 -30.51 -41.31
C ARG A 2 -52.30 -29.35 -40.40
N PRO A 3 -51.96 -29.58 -39.12
CA PRO A 3 -51.51 -28.52 -38.23
C PRO A 3 -50.05 -28.18 -38.51
N ALA A 4 -49.75 -26.88 -38.62
CA ALA A 4 -48.39 -26.35 -38.76
C ALA A 4 -47.80 -26.12 -37.37
N THR A 5 -46.73 -26.84 -37.05
CA THR A 5 -45.98 -26.69 -35.80
C THR A 5 -44.94 -25.58 -36.00
N ILE A 6 -45.14 -24.44 -35.34
CA ILE A 6 -44.21 -23.31 -35.32
C ILE A 6 -43.16 -23.58 -34.25
N TRP A 7 -41.91 -23.77 -34.66
CA TRP A 7 -40.77 -23.80 -33.75
C TRP A 7 -40.34 -22.36 -33.44
N LEU A 8 -40.55 -21.90 -32.20
CA LEU A 8 -39.88 -20.70 -31.68
C LEU A 8 -38.45 -21.08 -31.28
N THR A 9 -37.47 -20.71 -32.10
CA THR A 9 -36.08 -20.66 -31.69
C THR A 9 -35.85 -19.41 -30.85
N ALA A 10 -35.69 -19.58 -29.55
CA ALA A 10 -35.23 -18.52 -28.66
C ALA A 10 -33.74 -18.26 -28.91
N ALA A 11 -33.42 -17.15 -29.58
CA ALA A 11 -32.06 -16.64 -29.68
C ALA A 11 -31.66 -15.98 -28.36
N LEU A 12 -30.79 -16.64 -27.59
CA LEU A 12 -30.12 -16.05 -26.44
C LEU A 12 -29.09 -15.02 -26.94
N LEU A 13 -29.43 -13.74 -26.87
CA LEU A 13 -28.51 -12.63 -27.15
C LEU A 13 -27.50 -12.48 -26.00
N LEU A 14 -26.27 -12.97 -26.20
CA LEU A 14 -25.14 -12.80 -25.29
C LEU A 14 -24.51 -11.40 -25.46
N THR A 15 -25.20 -10.31 -25.08
CA THR A 15 -24.69 -8.93 -25.27
C THR A 15 -23.85 -8.41 -24.09
N SER A 16 -22.99 -9.24 -23.50
CA SER A 16 -22.22 -8.84 -22.31
C SER A 16 -20.70 -8.71 -22.52
N CYS A 17 -20.13 -9.16 -23.64
CA CYS A 17 -18.69 -9.07 -23.88
C CYS A 17 -18.25 -7.79 -24.61
N ASP A 18 -19.11 -7.17 -25.42
CA ASP A 18 -18.71 -6.00 -26.23
C ASP A 18 -18.47 -4.74 -25.38
N LYS A 19 -19.22 -4.55 -24.28
CA LYS A 19 -19.09 -3.38 -23.41
C LYS A 19 -17.73 -3.24 -22.73
N LEU A 20 -17.05 -4.36 -22.46
CA LEU A 20 -15.74 -4.35 -21.80
C LEU A 20 -14.58 -3.97 -22.74
N ASN A 21 -14.86 -3.90 -24.04
CA ASN A 21 -13.89 -3.47 -25.06
C ASN A 21 -14.09 -1.99 -25.44
N GLU A 22 -15.21 -1.38 -25.06
CA GLU A 22 -15.48 0.03 -25.32
C GLU A 22 -14.49 0.92 -24.54
N SER A 23 -13.99 1.95 -25.20
CA SER A 23 -13.16 2.97 -24.56
C SER A 23 -14.05 4.10 -24.06
N ASP A 24 -14.72 3.86 -22.93
CA ASP A 24 -15.57 4.83 -22.25
C ASP A 24 -15.18 5.01 -20.78
N LYS A 25 -15.67 6.11 -20.19
CA LYS A 25 -15.33 6.51 -18.82
C LYS A 25 -15.67 5.42 -17.79
N ASN A 26 -16.86 4.81 -17.87
CA ASN A 26 -17.33 3.87 -16.85
C ASN A 26 -16.48 2.59 -16.85
N THR A 27 -16.14 2.11 -18.05
CA THR A 27 -15.24 0.96 -18.22
C THR A 27 -13.88 1.26 -17.60
N PHE A 28 -13.29 2.43 -17.86
CA PHE A 28 -11.98 2.79 -17.30
C PHE A 28 -12.02 3.04 -15.78
N MET A 29 -13.09 3.62 -15.25
CA MET A 29 -13.29 3.71 -13.80
C MET A 29 -13.32 2.31 -13.16
N SER A 30 -14.03 1.37 -13.76
CA SER A 30 -14.12 0.01 -13.25
C SER A 30 -12.77 -0.71 -13.27
N VAL A 31 -12.03 -0.62 -14.38
CA VAL A 31 -10.73 -1.30 -14.56
C VAL A 31 -9.70 -0.75 -13.59
N ILE A 32 -9.55 0.58 -13.52
CA ILE A 32 -8.59 1.22 -12.62
C ILE A 32 -9.02 0.99 -11.16
N GLY A 33 -10.31 1.10 -10.86
CA GLY A 33 -10.83 0.89 -9.50
C GLY A 33 -10.52 -0.51 -8.99
N HIS A 34 -10.78 -1.53 -9.81
CA HIS A 34 -10.45 -2.91 -9.49
C HIS A 34 -8.95 -3.10 -9.22
N TYR A 35 -8.07 -2.55 -10.06
CA TYR A 35 -6.63 -2.59 -9.82
C TYR A 35 -6.22 -1.93 -8.49
N LEU A 36 -6.78 -0.76 -8.18
CA LEU A 36 -6.47 -0.03 -6.95
C LEU A 36 -6.94 -0.75 -5.68
N THR A 37 -8.06 -1.49 -5.73
CA THR A 37 -8.51 -2.31 -4.58
C THR A 37 -7.50 -3.41 -4.22
N LYS A 38 -6.71 -3.87 -5.20
CA LYS A 38 -5.64 -4.85 -5.00
C LYS A 38 -4.30 -4.17 -4.66
N THR A 39 -4.23 -2.86 -4.65
CA THR A 39 -3.00 -2.09 -4.38
C THR A 39 -3.30 -0.91 -3.45
N PRO A 40 -3.86 -1.15 -2.24
CA PRO A 40 -4.02 -0.10 -1.24
C PRO A 40 -2.64 0.49 -0.90
N PRO A 41 -2.58 1.79 -0.59
CA PRO A 41 -1.32 2.41 -0.20
C PRO A 41 -0.93 1.91 1.18
N CYS A 42 0.37 1.67 1.35
CA CYS A 42 0.94 1.15 2.58
C CYS A 42 2.25 1.83 2.90
N ILE A 43 2.59 1.90 4.18
CA ILE A 43 3.93 2.24 4.67
C ILE A 43 4.61 0.98 5.18
N THR A 44 5.93 0.90 5.05
CA THR A 44 6.73 -0.17 5.65
C THR A 44 7.74 0.46 6.59
N LEU A 45 7.85 -0.06 7.81
CA LEU A 45 8.89 0.37 8.74
C LEU A 45 10.27 0.00 8.20
N PRO A 46 11.28 0.86 8.42
CA PRO A 46 12.63 0.55 7.96
C PRO A 46 13.19 -0.64 8.74
N GLN A 47 13.81 -1.56 8.00
CA GLN A 47 14.43 -2.76 8.56
C GLN A 47 15.76 -2.38 9.21
N HIS A 48 15.77 -2.23 10.53
CA HIS A 48 16.98 -2.00 11.30
C HIS A 48 17.02 -2.99 12.45
N GLY A 49 17.82 -4.05 12.28
CA GLY A 49 17.95 -5.10 13.26
C GLY A 49 18.93 -6.18 12.82
N TRP A 50 19.67 -6.70 13.79
CA TRP A 50 20.49 -7.91 13.71
C TRP A 50 19.60 -9.14 13.55
N SER A 51 18.81 -9.19 12.47
CA SER A 51 18.04 -10.35 12.05
C SER A 51 18.63 -10.82 10.74
N GLY A 52 19.37 -11.94 10.78
CA GLY A 52 19.96 -12.57 9.60
C GLY A 52 18.92 -13.29 8.74
N SER A 53 17.77 -12.69 8.50
CA SER A 53 16.73 -13.21 7.60
C SER A 53 16.22 -12.10 6.71
N ASP A 54 16.42 -12.26 5.40
CA ASP A 54 16.21 -11.23 4.38
C ASP A 54 14.74 -10.82 4.13
N ASP A 55 13.73 -11.32 4.85
CA ASP A 55 12.32 -11.05 4.45
C ASP A 55 11.30 -10.83 5.59
N GLU A 56 11.65 -10.88 6.88
CA GLU A 56 10.65 -10.80 7.96
C GLU A 56 11.14 -10.00 9.17
N GLN A 57 10.34 -9.02 9.61
CA GLN A 57 10.61 -8.26 10.83
C GLN A 57 9.80 -8.83 11.99
N ASP A 58 10.47 -9.53 12.88
CA ASP A 58 9.84 -10.05 14.08
C ASP A 58 9.61 -8.92 15.10
N PHE A 59 8.36 -8.72 15.48
CA PHE A 59 8.03 -7.91 16.66
C PHE A 59 8.22 -8.74 17.94
N PRO A 60 8.74 -8.16 19.03
CA PRO A 60 9.07 -6.75 19.19
C PRO A 60 10.42 -6.36 18.54
N VAL A 61 10.44 -5.21 17.88
CA VAL A 61 11.67 -4.58 17.39
C VAL A 61 12.29 -3.78 18.53
N ILE A 62 13.55 -4.04 18.86
CA ILE A 62 14.25 -3.32 19.94
C ILE A 62 15.26 -2.37 19.31
N LEU A 63 15.07 -1.07 19.56
CA LEU A 63 15.97 -0.01 19.07
C LEU A 63 16.76 0.60 20.22
N ALA A 64 18.05 0.87 19.99
CA ALA A 64 18.93 1.47 20.96
C ALA A 64 18.51 2.90 21.29
N SER A 65 18.52 3.28 22.57
CA SER A 65 18.11 4.62 22.98
C SER A 65 19.10 5.68 22.47
N PRO A 66 18.61 6.83 21.97
CA PRO A 66 19.47 7.98 21.66
C PRO A 66 19.96 8.72 22.92
N ALA A 67 19.45 8.38 24.11
CA ALA A 67 19.79 9.01 25.39
C ALA A 67 20.97 8.35 26.13
N GLU A 68 21.74 7.50 25.45
CA GLU A 68 22.96 6.91 26.02
C GLU A 68 24.05 7.99 26.23
N PRO A 69 24.74 7.97 27.39
CA PRO A 69 25.69 9.03 27.75
C PRO A 69 26.90 9.08 26.83
N ASP A 70 27.39 7.92 26.36
CA ASP A 70 28.67 7.79 25.66
C ASP A 70 28.58 8.02 24.15
N LEU A 71 27.41 8.41 23.62
CA LEU A 71 27.24 8.62 22.18
C LEU A 71 27.85 9.95 21.70
N SER A 72 28.42 9.94 20.51
CA SER A 72 28.68 11.16 19.74
C SER A 72 27.36 11.80 19.28
N GLU A 73 27.38 13.08 18.93
CA GLU A 73 26.17 13.74 18.41
C GLU A 73 25.67 13.14 17.10
N ALA A 74 26.60 12.60 16.27
CA ALA A 74 26.24 11.90 15.05
C ALA A 74 25.47 10.61 15.35
N GLU A 75 25.95 9.78 16.27
CA GLU A 75 25.27 8.54 16.68
C GLU A 75 23.94 8.81 17.37
N ARG A 76 23.85 9.88 18.18
CA ARG A 76 22.56 10.29 18.76
C ARG A 76 21.56 10.69 17.70
N ARG A 77 21.99 11.40 16.66
CA ARG A 77 21.12 11.80 15.55
C ARG A 77 20.64 10.58 14.77
N GLU A 78 21.54 9.68 14.40
CA GLU A 78 21.22 8.43 13.71
C GLU A 78 20.18 7.61 14.49
N ARG A 79 20.42 7.36 15.78
CA ARG A 79 19.45 6.63 16.64
C ARG A 79 18.09 7.31 16.74
N ARG A 80 18.03 8.66 16.69
CA ARG A 80 16.75 9.39 16.66
C ARG A 80 16.04 9.20 15.32
N GLU A 81 16.78 9.25 14.21
CA GLU A 81 16.23 9.07 12.88
C GLU A 81 15.69 7.64 12.69
N ASP A 82 16.41 6.62 13.16
CA ASP A 82 15.99 5.22 13.11
C ASP A 82 14.74 4.96 13.97
N MET A 83 14.64 5.61 15.12
CA MET A 83 13.55 5.42 16.08
C MET A 83 12.28 6.20 15.72
N ALA A 84 12.39 7.31 14.99
CA ALA A 84 11.27 8.20 14.71
C ALA A 84 10.07 7.53 14.00
N PRO A 85 10.24 6.64 13.00
CA PRO A 85 9.13 5.90 12.40
C PRO A 85 8.35 5.06 13.42
N TYR A 86 9.06 4.40 14.34
CA TYR A 86 8.45 3.55 15.37
C TYR A 86 7.72 4.39 16.42
N GLU A 87 8.31 5.50 16.85
CA GLU A 87 7.67 6.44 17.77
C GLU A 87 6.43 7.11 17.16
N ALA A 88 6.44 7.42 15.87
CA ALA A 88 5.27 7.97 15.19
C ALA A 88 4.11 6.98 15.21
N LEU A 89 4.35 5.71 14.86
CA LEU A 89 3.33 4.66 14.92
C LEU A 89 2.90 4.34 16.35
N ALA A 90 3.82 4.40 17.33
CA ALA A 90 3.48 4.25 18.74
C ALA A 90 2.58 5.38 19.24
N SER A 91 2.87 6.62 18.86
CA SER A 91 2.05 7.79 19.19
C SER A 91 0.66 7.76 18.54
N ALA A 92 0.51 6.98 17.46
CA ALA A 92 -0.75 6.72 16.79
C ALA A 92 -1.45 5.43 17.26
N GLY A 93 -0.89 4.75 18.27
CA GLY A 93 -1.49 3.57 18.90
C GLY A 93 -1.31 2.26 18.13
N LEU A 94 -0.54 2.23 17.04
CA LEU A 94 -0.26 1.00 16.30
C LEU A 94 0.84 0.16 16.96
N LEU A 95 1.78 0.81 17.65
CA LEU A 95 2.83 0.15 18.41
C LEU A 95 2.73 0.53 19.89
N SER A 96 3.14 -0.39 20.75
CA SER A 96 3.52 -0.09 22.13
C SER A 96 5.00 0.24 22.18
N ALA A 97 5.44 1.04 23.16
CA ALA A 97 6.84 1.37 23.37
C ALA A 97 7.20 1.09 24.84
N THR A 98 8.09 0.14 25.08
CA THR A 98 8.48 -0.28 26.44
C THR A 98 9.99 -0.22 26.60
N PRO A 99 10.55 0.44 27.63
CA PRO A 99 11.98 0.40 27.90
C PRO A 99 12.47 -1.04 28.05
N LYS A 100 13.46 -1.44 27.27
CA LYS A 100 14.07 -2.77 27.29
C LYS A 100 15.51 -2.70 26.86
N GLY A 101 16.43 -2.96 27.79
CA GLY A 101 17.85 -3.05 27.47
C GLY A 101 18.20 -4.37 26.79
N PHE A 102 19.18 -4.37 25.90
CA PHE A 102 19.63 -5.53 25.13
C PHE A 102 21.15 -5.55 24.96
N ASP A 103 21.69 -6.71 24.62
CA ASP A 103 23.12 -6.87 24.34
C ASP A 103 23.42 -6.48 22.89
N GLU A 104 23.95 -5.28 22.70
CA GLU A 104 24.33 -4.73 21.40
C GLU A 104 25.74 -5.19 21.04
N ARG A 105 25.90 -5.75 19.83
CA ARG A 105 27.20 -6.17 19.32
C ARG A 105 28.06 -4.95 19.01
N GLN A 106 29.27 -4.94 19.56
CA GLN A 106 30.16 -3.80 19.44
C GLN A 106 31.09 -3.93 18.22
N PRO A 107 31.46 -2.80 17.57
CA PRO A 107 32.56 -2.77 16.62
C PRO A 107 33.84 -3.32 17.29
N GLY A 108 34.47 -4.33 16.67
CA GLY A 108 35.66 -4.99 17.23
C GLY A 108 35.39 -6.25 18.07
N GLY A 109 34.12 -6.65 18.23
CA GLY A 109 33.73 -7.90 18.89
C GLY A 109 33.26 -7.72 20.33
N GLY A 110 32.62 -8.76 20.86
CA GLY A 110 31.91 -8.71 22.15
C GLY A 110 30.52 -8.09 22.05
N THR A 111 29.86 -7.98 23.21
CA THR A 111 28.55 -7.35 23.37
C THR A 111 28.59 -6.38 24.55
N ARG A 112 27.82 -5.29 24.45
CA ARG A 112 27.58 -4.34 25.54
C ARG A 112 26.09 -4.28 25.80
N ARG A 113 25.69 -4.31 27.08
CA ARG A 113 24.32 -4.02 27.47
C ARG A 113 24.04 -2.53 27.24
N VAL A 114 23.06 -2.21 26.39
CA VAL A 114 22.61 -0.84 26.11
C VAL A 114 21.14 -0.69 26.48
N ALA A 115 20.73 0.52 26.87
CA ALA A 115 19.33 0.85 27.00
C ALA A 115 18.68 0.92 25.61
N GLY A 116 17.44 0.45 25.54
CA GLY A 116 16.66 0.44 24.31
C GLY A 116 15.17 0.57 24.59
N ILE A 117 14.41 0.65 23.52
CA ILE A 117 12.95 0.65 23.53
C ILE A 117 12.48 -0.50 22.65
N ALA A 118 11.69 -1.40 23.23
CA ALA A 118 10.99 -2.43 22.51
C ALA A 118 9.68 -1.87 21.96
N PHE A 119 9.52 -1.94 20.65
CA PHE A 119 8.30 -1.62 19.94
C PHE A 119 7.58 -2.91 19.56
N ASP A 120 6.35 -3.07 20.02
CA ASP A 120 5.53 -4.27 19.76
C ASP A 120 4.16 -3.88 19.19
N LEU A 121 3.56 -4.76 18.40
CA LEU A 121 2.25 -4.53 17.79
C LEU A 121 1.15 -4.48 18.85
N THR A 122 0.38 -3.40 18.85
CA THR A 122 -0.93 -3.38 19.53
C THR A 122 -1.96 -4.16 18.72
N ASP A 123 -3.15 -4.36 19.27
CA ASP A 123 -4.26 -4.95 18.51
C ASP A 123 -4.67 -4.09 17.31
N ALA A 124 -4.59 -2.76 17.42
CA ALA A 124 -4.79 -1.84 16.31
C ALA A 124 -3.67 -1.98 15.26
N GLY A 125 -2.42 -2.13 15.70
CA GLY A 125 -1.28 -2.45 14.86
C GLY A 125 -1.53 -3.70 14.03
N LYS A 126 -1.86 -4.82 14.67
CA LYS A 126 -2.17 -6.10 14.02
C LYS A 126 -3.30 -5.98 13.01
N ALA A 127 -4.35 -5.23 13.33
CA ALA A 127 -5.48 -5.02 12.44
C ALA A 127 -5.12 -4.21 11.18
N ALA A 128 -4.19 -3.27 11.28
CA ALA A 128 -3.76 -2.39 10.20
C ALA A 128 -2.69 -3.01 9.26
N ARG A 129 -2.16 -4.20 9.58
CA ARG A 129 -1.11 -4.86 8.78
C ARG A 129 -1.61 -5.36 7.43
N ASP A 130 -0.72 -5.36 6.45
CA ASP A 130 -1.01 -5.94 5.13
C ASP A 130 -1.12 -7.47 5.22
N LYS A 131 -2.35 -7.98 5.28
CA LYS A 131 -2.63 -9.43 5.36
C LYS A 131 -2.27 -10.21 4.09
N ARG A 132 -1.93 -9.52 2.99
CA ARG A 132 -1.60 -10.15 1.70
C ARG A 132 -0.13 -10.48 1.57
N ARG A 133 0.72 -9.84 2.38
CA ARG A 133 2.12 -10.22 2.51
C ARG A 133 2.22 -11.37 3.49
N ALA A 134 2.79 -12.49 3.06
CA ALA A 134 3.10 -13.59 3.96
C ALA A 134 4.08 -13.09 5.05
N GLY A 135 3.88 -13.54 6.28
CA GLY A 135 4.73 -13.22 7.42
C GLY A 135 4.39 -11.92 8.18
N ASP A 136 5.18 -11.65 9.21
CA ASP A 136 5.10 -10.47 10.07
C ASP A 136 5.68 -9.20 9.43
N SER A 137 5.36 -8.96 8.15
CA SER A 137 5.64 -7.71 7.43
C SER A 137 5.29 -6.47 8.27
N ALA A 138 6.29 -5.64 8.58
CA ALA A 138 6.11 -4.33 9.23
C ALA A 138 5.47 -3.30 8.27
N THR A 139 4.53 -3.75 7.44
CA THR A 139 3.77 -2.98 6.47
C THR A 139 2.36 -2.73 7.00
N PHE A 140 1.95 -1.46 7.00
CA PHE A 140 0.64 -0.99 7.43
C PHE A 140 -0.06 -0.30 6.27
N CYS A 141 -1.22 -0.80 5.86
CA CYS A 141 -1.99 -0.24 4.75
C CYS A 141 -3.10 0.68 5.27
N TYR A 142 -3.41 1.73 4.52
CA TYR A 142 -4.34 2.77 4.94
C TYR A 142 -5.22 3.21 3.79
N GLY A 143 -6.48 3.50 4.10
CA GLY A 143 -7.44 4.05 3.15
C GLY A 143 -7.82 3.12 2.00
N THR A 144 -8.94 3.46 1.37
CA THR A 144 -9.50 2.78 0.19
C THR A 144 -9.44 3.73 -1.00
N PRO A 145 -8.61 3.49 -2.03
CA PRO A 145 -8.62 4.33 -3.21
C PRO A 145 -10.00 4.30 -3.90
N THR A 146 -10.59 5.48 -4.08
CA THR A 146 -11.90 5.67 -4.70
C THR A 146 -11.77 6.64 -5.86
N ILE A 147 -12.15 6.20 -7.06
CA ILE A 147 -12.06 7.03 -8.27
C ILE A 147 -13.21 8.03 -8.30
N ASP A 148 -12.86 9.31 -8.44
CA ASP A 148 -13.83 10.40 -8.57
C ASP A 148 -14.30 10.56 -10.01
N ASP A 149 -13.37 10.58 -10.97
CA ASP A 149 -13.68 10.76 -12.41
C ASP A 149 -12.50 10.34 -13.29
N ILE A 150 -12.80 10.04 -14.56
CA ILE A 150 -11.84 9.99 -15.65
C ILE A 150 -11.77 11.36 -16.30
N LEU A 151 -10.63 12.03 -16.16
CA LEU A 151 -10.43 13.40 -16.64
C LEU A 151 -10.22 13.43 -18.15
N ARG A 152 -9.41 12.50 -18.68
CA ARG A 152 -9.15 12.34 -20.12
C ARG A 152 -8.64 10.94 -20.41
N TYR A 153 -8.84 10.49 -21.65
CA TYR A 153 -8.23 9.27 -22.15
C TYR A 153 -7.94 9.35 -23.65
N SER A 154 -6.95 8.60 -24.12
CA SER A 154 -6.71 8.42 -25.55
C SER A 154 -7.62 7.33 -26.12
N GLY A 155 -7.94 7.41 -27.41
CA GLY A 155 -8.48 6.25 -28.12
C GLY A 155 -7.49 5.08 -28.11
N PRO A 156 -7.93 3.86 -28.45
CA PRO A 156 -7.05 2.70 -28.55
C PRO A 156 -5.96 2.94 -29.61
N THR A 157 -4.70 2.88 -29.20
CA THR A 157 -3.55 2.99 -30.10
C THR A 157 -2.70 1.72 -30.04
N GLU A 158 -2.17 1.29 -31.18
CA GLU A 158 -1.23 0.18 -31.23
C GLU A 158 0.14 0.61 -30.66
N ALA A 159 0.63 -0.11 -29.65
CA ALA A 159 1.95 0.04 -29.06
C ALA A 159 2.52 -1.34 -28.76
N VAL A 160 3.68 -1.66 -29.36
CA VAL A 160 4.38 -2.95 -29.17
C VAL A 160 3.45 -4.16 -29.46
N GLY A 161 2.59 -4.04 -30.47
CA GLY A 161 1.63 -5.10 -30.86
C GLY A 161 0.43 -5.27 -29.91
N MET A 162 0.24 -4.34 -28.97
CA MET A 162 -0.92 -4.30 -28.08
C MET A 162 -1.71 -3.02 -28.30
N LYS A 163 -3.04 -3.10 -28.13
CA LYS A 163 -3.89 -1.91 -28.07
C LYS A 163 -3.85 -1.32 -26.67
N VAL A 164 -3.44 -0.06 -26.57
CA VAL A 164 -3.29 0.66 -25.31
C VAL A 164 -4.14 1.92 -25.27
N SER A 165 -4.56 2.33 -24.07
CA SER A 165 -5.17 3.63 -23.81
C SER A 165 -4.46 4.28 -22.62
N GLN A 166 -4.09 5.55 -22.78
CA GLN A 166 -3.55 6.38 -21.71
C GLN A 166 -4.70 7.12 -21.04
N VAL A 167 -4.88 6.90 -19.74
CA VAL A 167 -6.02 7.41 -18.98
C VAL A 167 -5.52 8.29 -17.84
N ARG A 168 -6.01 9.52 -17.74
CA ARG A 168 -5.85 10.34 -16.54
C ARG A 168 -7.12 10.30 -15.72
N TYR A 169 -6.98 10.04 -14.44
CA TYR A 169 -8.08 9.94 -13.50
C TYR A 169 -7.80 10.76 -12.24
N ARG A 170 -8.88 11.13 -11.55
CA ARG A 170 -8.84 11.73 -10.22
C ARG A 170 -9.39 10.72 -9.22
N TYR A 171 -8.74 10.59 -8.07
CA TYR A 171 -9.16 9.69 -7.00
C TYR A 171 -8.88 10.31 -5.62
N HIS A 172 -9.55 9.82 -4.60
CA HIS A 172 -9.23 10.12 -3.20
C HIS A 172 -9.06 8.83 -2.40
N LEU A 173 -8.53 8.93 -1.18
CA LEU A 173 -8.54 7.84 -0.22
C LEU A 173 -9.76 7.97 0.69
N ALA A 174 -10.70 7.04 0.58
CA ALA A 174 -11.80 6.85 1.52
C ALA A 174 -11.31 6.04 2.74
N ASP A 175 -12.16 5.88 3.76
CA ASP A 175 -11.91 5.02 4.93
C ASP A 175 -10.54 5.22 5.60
N LEU A 176 -10.07 6.46 5.65
CA LEU A 176 -8.78 6.77 6.27
C LEU A 176 -8.85 6.50 7.77
N PRO A 177 -7.99 5.62 8.31
CA PRO A 177 -7.95 5.39 9.74
C PRO A 177 -7.31 6.59 10.45
N ASP A 178 -7.72 6.85 11.71
CA ASP A 178 -7.25 7.99 12.49
C ASP A 178 -5.72 8.08 12.56
N TRP A 179 -5.04 6.94 12.67
CA TRP A 179 -3.57 6.88 12.71
C TRP A 179 -2.91 7.45 11.45
N ALA A 180 -3.52 7.31 10.27
CA ALA A 180 -2.99 7.84 9.01
C ALA A 180 -3.16 9.36 8.91
N THR A 181 -4.06 9.94 9.71
CA THR A 181 -4.25 11.40 9.80
C THR A 181 -3.43 12.04 10.93
N ASN A 182 -2.80 11.23 11.79
CA ASN A 182 -2.01 11.70 12.92
C ASN A 182 -0.86 12.62 12.45
N PRO A 183 -0.69 13.82 13.04
CA PRO A 183 0.34 14.78 12.62
C PRO A 183 1.77 14.21 12.63
N LYS A 184 2.14 13.44 13.66
CA LYS A 184 3.48 12.83 13.76
C LYS A 184 3.70 11.78 12.68
N VAL A 185 2.68 10.98 12.38
CA VAL A 185 2.73 10.02 11.27
C VAL A 185 2.91 10.76 9.94
N ARG A 186 2.14 11.81 9.68
CA ARG A 186 2.26 12.61 8.44
C ARG A 186 3.58 13.39 8.35
N GLU A 187 4.21 13.71 9.46
CA GLU A 187 5.54 14.31 9.50
C GLU A 187 6.60 13.30 9.04
N ILE A 188 6.60 12.10 9.65
CA ILE A 188 7.59 11.05 9.41
C ILE A 188 7.38 10.29 8.10
N PHE A 189 6.13 10.16 7.62
CA PHE A 189 5.78 9.46 6.38
C PHE A 189 5.24 10.45 5.33
N PRO A 190 6.11 11.05 4.48
CA PRO A 190 5.71 12.03 3.47
C PRO A 190 4.66 11.53 2.48
N ASP A 191 4.68 10.24 2.15
CA ASP A 191 3.71 9.62 1.25
C ASP A 191 2.30 9.67 1.82
N ILE A 192 2.12 9.30 3.10
CA ILE A 192 0.84 9.46 3.81
C ILE A 192 0.40 10.92 3.75
N ARG A 193 1.30 11.87 4.06
CA ARG A 193 0.95 13.30 4.06
C ARG A 193 0.44 13.76 2.69
N ARG A 194 1.10 13.36 1.61
CA ARG A 194 0.74 13.71 0.23
C ARG A 194 -0.60 13.09 -0.16
N GLU A 195 -0.78 11.80 0.09
CA GLU A 195 -1.93 11.03 -0.38
C GLU A 195 -3.21 11.32 0.42
N THR A 196 -3.06 11.73 1.68
CA THR A 196 -4.18 12.14 2.55
C THR A 196 -4.51 13.63 2.47
N ALA A 197 -3.80 14.42 1.65
CA ALA A 197 -4.03 15.87 1.53
C ALA A 197 -5.32 16.24 0.76
N GLY A 198 -5.93 15.28 0.07
CA GLY A 198 -7.14 15.48 -0.74
C GLY A 198 -7.06 14.70 -2.06
N PRO A 199 -8.02 14.92 -2.98
CA PRO A 199 -8.05 14.25 -4.27
C PRO A 199 -6.75 14.42 -5.05
N GLN A 200 -6.29 13.33 -5.65
CA GLN A 200 -5.06 13.21 -6.41
C GLN A 200 -5.38 12.90 -7.86
N GLU A 201 -4.58 13.42 -8.79
CA GLU A 201 -4.62 13.02 -10.20
C GLU A 201 -3.46 12.08 -10.52
N ARG A 202 -3.73 11.03 -11.28
CA ARG A 202 -2.74 10.07 -11.76
C ARG A 202 -3.03 9.65 -13.20
N ASP A 203 -1.99 9.17 -13.85
CA ASP A 203 -2.08 8.58 -15.18
C ASP A 203 -1.98 7.04 -15.04
N ALA A 204 -2.71 6.31 -15.88
CA ALA A 204 -2.75 4.86 -15.95
C ALA A 204 -2.66 4.43 -17.42
N THR A 205 -1.93 3.35 -17.66
CA THR A 205 -1.91 2.66 -18.96
C THR A 205 -2.86 1.47 -18.88
N LEU A 206 -3.86 1.44 -19.75
CA LEU A 206 -4.75 0.30 -19.92
C LEU A 206 -4.39 -0.45 -21.20
N ILE A 207 -4.42 -1.78 -21.15
CA ILE A 207 -4.06 -2.67 -22.26
C ILE A 207 -5.29 -3.52 -22.57
N LEU A 208 -5.71 -3.51 -23.83
CA LEU A 208 -6.83 -4.31 -24.30
C LEU A 208 -6.36 -5.75 -24.54
N THR A 209 -6.97 -6.68 -23.82
CA THR A 209 -6.73 -8.13 -23.92
C THR A 209 -7.94 -8.83 -24.52
N ASN A 210 -7.86 -10.16 -24.69
CA ASN A 210 -9.01 -10.99 -25.02
C ASN A 210 -10.09 -11.02 -23.92
N GLU A 211 -9.75 -10.61 -22.69
CA GLU A 211 -10.65 -10.51 -21.55
C GLU A 211 -11.16 -9.07 -21.31
N GLY A 212 -10.88 -8.14 -22.24
CA GLY A 212 -11.18 -6.72 -22.11
C GLY A 212 -9.98 -5.89 -21.62
N TRP A 213 -10.24 -4.64 -21.24
CA TRP A 213 -9.23 -3.72 -20.73
C TRP A 213 -8.69 -4.18 -19.37
N LYS A 214 -7.36 -4.20 -19.22
CA LYS A 214 -6.65 -4.44 -17.95
C LYS A 214 -5.71 -3.29 -17.64
N HIS A 215 -5.49 -3.02 -16.36
CA HIS A 215 -4.44 -2.09 -15.95
C HIS A 215 -3.07 -2.72 -16.24
N GLN A 216 -2.10 -1.94 -16.72
CA GLN A 216 -0.75 -2.44 -17.07
C GLN A 216 -0.08 -3.20 -15.91
N GLY A 217 -0.31 -2.76 -14.67
CA GLY A 217 0.23 -3.42 -13.47
C GLY A 217 -0.43 -4.77 -13.13
N GLU A 218 -1.40 -5.25 -13.91
CA GLU A 218 -2.02 -6.57 -13.76
C GLU A 218 -1.56 -7.59 -14.82
N LEU A 219 -0.65 -7.21 -15.73
CA LEU A 219 -0.08 -8.09 -16.76
C LEU A 219 1.26 -8.69 -16.35
#